data_AF-A0A0T5ZTT3-F1
#
_entry.id   AF-A0A0T5ZTT3-F1
#
_cell.length_a   1.000
_cell.length_b   1.000
_cell.length_c   1.000
_cell.angle_alpha   90.00
_cell.angle_beta   90.00
_cell.angle_gamma   90.00
#
_symmetry.space_group_name_H-M   'P 1'
#
loop_
_entity.id
_entity.type
_entity.pdbx_description
1 polymer ?
#
loop_
_entity_poly.entity_id
_entity_poly.type
_entity_poly.pdbx_seq_one_letter_code
_entity_poly.pdbx_strand_id
1 'polypeptide(L)' 'MSETCVRTTLSTFPYGNIQKCSCGGYYVTFGYVTLRLSHEELKSFTEMLNNVIGGGVRENPQDITNGGYR' A
#
# COMPACT_ATOMS: atom_id res chain seq x y z
N MET A 1 28.52 -3.85 17.07
CA MET A 1 27.19 -3.41 17.51
C MET A 1 26.22 -3.72 16.39
N SER A 2 25.25 -4.61 16.60
CA SER A 2 24.17 -4.82 15.63
C SER A 2 23.25 -3.62 15.73
N GLU A 3 23.22 -2.76 14.71
CA GLU A 3 22.28 -1.64 14.67
C GLU A 3 20.86 -2.19 14.72
N THR A 4 20.12 -1.87 15.79
CA THR A 4 18.73 -2.27 15.92
C THR A 4 17.91 -1.47 14.92
N CYS A 5 17.48 -2.10 13.82
CA CYS A 5 16.59 -1.47 12.85
C CYS A 5 15.25 -1.14 13.52
N VAL A 6 15.01 0.14 13.77
CA VAL A 6 13.71 0.64 14.20
C VAL A 6 12.81 0.73 12.97
N ARG A 7 11.64 0.08 13.03
CA ARG A 7 10.66 0.08 11.95
C ARG A 7 9.49 1.00 12.29
N THR A 8 9.22 1.96 11.42
CA THR A 8 8.07 2.86 11.54
C THR A 8 7.04 2.52 10.49
N THR A 9 5.81 2.25 10.90
CA THR A 9 4.69 1.99 9.98
C THR A 9 4.35 3.26 9.21
N LEU A 10 4.40 3.19 7.88
CA LEU A 10 4.05 4.27 6.97
C LEU A 10 2.60 4.17 6.50
N SER A 11 2.15 2.96 6.21
CA SER A 11 0.79 2.71 5.71
C SER A 11 0.34 1.30 6.09
N THR A 12 -0.96 1.14 6.27
CA THR A 12 -1.63 -0.13 6.54
C THR A 12 -2.74 -0.33 5.52
N PHE A 13 -2.84 -1.52 4.97
CA PHE A 13 -3.85 -1.89 3.98
C PHE A 13 -4.43 -3.27 4.36
N PRO A 14 -5.54 -3.73 3.75
CA PRO A 14 -6.11 -5.02 4.09
C PRO A 14 -5.05 -6.12 3.99
N TYR A 15 -4.88 -6.86 5.09
CA TYR A 15 -3.92 -7.98 5.23
C TYR A 15 -2.44 -7.60 5.16
N GLY A 16 -2.07 -6.31 5.27
CA GLY A 16 -0.67 -5.92 5.22
C GLY A 16 -0.31 -4.52 5.71
N ASN A 17 0.99 -4.24 5.77
CA ASN A 17 1.52 -2.94 6.13
C ASN A 17 2.85 -2.65 5.41
N ILE A 18 3.17 -1.37 5.32
CA ILE A 18 4.43 -0.84 4.81
C ILE A 18 5.14 -0.16 5.97
N GLN A 19 6.39 -0.52 6.21
CA GLN A 19 7.23 0.02 7.27
C GLN A 19 8.54 0.55 6.69
N LYS A 20 9.07 1.64 7.23
CA LYS A 20 10.41 2.15 6.93
C LYS A 20 11.38 1.75 8.02
N CYS A 21 12.54 1.22 7.63
CA CYS A 21 13.61 0.90 8.57
C CYS A 21 14.56 2.09 8.75
N SER A 22 14.99 2.35 9.99
CA SER A 22 16.01 3.37 10.30
C SER A 22 17.35 3.11 9.60
N CYS A 23 17.71 1.84 9.40
CA CYS A 23 18.90 1.39 8.68
C CYS A 23 18.74 1.42 7.14
N GLY A 24 17.62 1.93 6.63
CA GLY A 24 17.33 2.02 5.21
C GLY A 24 16.59 0.83 4.63
N GLY A 25 15.82 1.14 3.57
CA GLY A 25 14.90 0.22 2.93
C GLY A 25 13.50 0.23 3.55
N TYR A 26 12.59 -0.45 2.86
CA TYR A 26 11.19 -0.55 3.22
C TYR A 26 10.81 -2.00 3.39
N TYR A 27 9.97 -2.28 4.37
CA TYR A 27 9.42 -3.59 4.62
C TYR A 27 7.95 -3.58 4.27
N VAL A 28 7.56 -4.47 3.36
CA VAL A 28 6.15 -4.70 3.03
C VAL A 28 5.78 -6.05 3.60
N THR A 29 4.83 -6.07 4.52
CA THR A 29 4.32 -7.28 5.14
C THR A 29 2.92 -7.57 4.61
N PHE A 30 2.66 -8.80 4.19
CA PHE A 30 1.32 -9.27 3.82
C PHE A 30 1.13 -10.71 4.32
N GLY A 31 0.17 -10.90 5.21
CA GLY A 31 0.01 -12.17 5.94
C GLY A 31 1.31 -12.59 6.65
N TYR A 32 1.87 -13.73 6.27
CA TYR A 32 3.12 -14.29 6.82
C TYR A 32 4.37 -13.91 6.02
N VAL A 33 4.21 -13.21 4.90
CA VAL A 33 5.33 -12.86 4.02
C VAL A 33 5.76 -11.44 4.32
N THR A 34 7.07 -11.23 4.45
CA THR A 34 7.68 -9.92 4.59
C THR A 34 8.74 -9.76 3.51
N LEU A 35 8.61 -8.74 2.67
CA LEU A 35 9.58 -8.37 1.66
C LEU A 35 10.35 -7.14 2.09
N ARG A 36 11.66 -7.13 1.86
CA ARG A 36 12.49 -5.92 1.98
C ARG A 36 12.71 -5.34 0.60
N LEU A 37 12.25 -4.12 0.39
CA LEU A 37 12.33 -3.41 -0.88
C LEU A 37 13.22 -2.17 -0.75
N SER A 38 13.91 -1.84 -1.83
CA SER A 38 14.47 -0.53 -2.07
C SER A 38 13.37 0.53 -2.28
N HIS A 39 13.76 1.80 -2.36
CA HIS A 39 12.79 2.87 -2.62
C HIS A 39 12.12 2.74 -3.99
N GLU A 40 12.89 2.37 -5.02
CA GLU A 40 12.40 2.22 -6.39
C GLU A 40 11.42 1.04 -6.50
N GLU A 41 11.75 -0.10 -5.90
CA GLU A 41 10.87 -1.27 -5.87
C GLU A 41 9.58 -1.00 -5.09
N LEU A 42 9.66 -0.24 -3.97
CA LEU A 42 8.47 0.16 -3.24
C LEU A 42 7.55 1.02 -4.11
N LYS A 43 8.11 1.98 -4.86
CA LYS A 43 7.33 2.84 -5.75
C LYS A 43 6.56 2.00 -6.77
N SER A 44 7.25 1.12 -7.50
CA SER A 44 6.62 0.23 -8.47
C SER A 44 5.59 -0.71 -7.83
N PHE A 45 5.85 -1.21 -6.62
CA PHE A 45 4.90 -2.03 -5.87
C PHE A 45 3.61 -1.26 -5.54
N THR A 46 3.73 -0.02 -5.06
CA THR A 46 2.56 0.82 -4.75
C THR A 46 1.76 1.20 -5.98
N GLU A 47 2.42 1.47 -7.11
CA GLU A 47 1.75 1.72 -8.40
C GLU A 47 0.99 0.46 -8.88
N MET A 48 1.61 -0.72 -8.76
CA MET A 48 0.95 -1.99 -9.08
C MET A 48 -0.27 -2.24 -8.20
N LEU A 49 -0.16 -2.03 -6.88
CA LEU A 49 -1.28 -2.16 -5.96
C LEU A 49 -2.43 -1.20 -6.32
N ASN A 50 -2.12 0.05 -6.65
CA ASN A 50 -3.13 1.00 -7.07
C ASN A 50 -3.83 0.58 -8.37
N ASN A 51 -3.13 -0.05 -9.31
CA ASN A 51 -3.74 -0.57 -10.53
C ASN A 51 -4.61 -1.81 -10.28
N VAL A 52 -4.17 -2.72 -9.41
CA VAL A 52 -4.90 -3.96 -9.08
C VAL A 52 -6.14 -3.66 -8.23
N ILE A 53 -6.01 -2.77 -7.25
CA ILE A 53 -7.12 -2.37 -6.36
C ILE A 53 -8.02 -1.36 -7.07
N GLY A 54 -7.45 -0.46 -7.88
CA GLY A 54 -8.19 0.53 -8.68
C GLY A 54 -8.97 -0.08 -9.85
N GLY A 55 -8.59 -1.26 -10.35
CA GLY A 55 -9.39 -2.03 -11.31
C GLY A 55 -10.67 -2.66 -10.75
N GLY A 56 -10.88 -2.59 -9.42
CA GLY A 56 -12.07 -3.08 -8.71
C GLY A 56 -13.10 -2.00 -8.38
N VAL A 57 -12.80 -0.72 -8.64
CA VAL A 57 -13.83 0.32 -8.68
C VAL A 57 -14.09 0.58 -10.15
N ARG A 58 -15.04 -0.17 -10.72
CA ARG A 58 -15.82 0.40 -11.82
C ARG A 58 -16.44 1.65 -11.22
N GLU A 59 -15.86 2.81 -11.51
CA GLU A 59 -16.66 4.02 -11.62
C GLU A 59 -17.77 3.62 -12.59
N ASN A 60 -18.95 3.29 -12.08
CA ASN A 60 -20.11 3.18 -12.91
C ASN A 60 -20.52 4.64 -13.13
N PRO A 61 -20.31 5.24 -14.33
CA PRO A 61 -20.73 6.62 -14.59
C PRO A 61 -22.26 6.80 -14.55
N GLN A 62 -23.03 5.80 -14.12
CA GLN A 62 -24.49 5.85 -14.04
C GLN A 62 -25.07 6.21 -12.66
N ASP A 63 -24.27 6.36 -11.60
CA ASP A 63 -24.82 6.72 -10.27
C ASP A 63 -24.53 8.18 -9.81
N ILE A 64 -23.96 9.01 -10.68
CA ILE A 64 -23.76 10.45 -10.41
C ILE A 64 -24.62 11.29 -11.37
N THR A 65 -25.92 11.00 -11.48
CA THR A 65 -26.95 11.97 -11.89
C THR A 65 -28.34 11.36 -11.68
N ASN A 66 -28.80 11.29 -10.42
CA ASN A 66 -30.15 11.71 -10.02
C ASN A 66 -30.40 11.34 -8.55
N GLY A 67 -29.64 11.99 -7.67
CA GLY A 67 -30.13 12.31 -6.33
C GLY A 67 -31.22 13.37 -6.46
N GLY A 68 -32.45 12.95 -6.71
CA GLY A 68 -33.65 13.78 -6.65
C GLY A 68 -34.55 13.27 -5.54
N TYR A 69 -34.32 13.72 -4.31
CA TYR A 69 -35.34 13.65 -3.27
C TYR A 69 -36.46 14.64 -3.63
N ARG A 70 -37.52 14.13 -4.26
CA ARG A 70 -38.89 14.62 -4.08
C ARG A 70 -39.92 13.61 -4.57
#